data_AF-A0A8S7P3S5-F1
#
_entry.id   AF-A0A8S7P3S5-F1
#
_cell.length_a   1.000
_cell.length_b   1.000
_cell.length_c   1.000
_cell.angle_alpha   90.00
_cell.angle_beta   90.00
_cell.angle_gamma   90.00
#
_symmetry.space_group_name_H-M   'P 1'
#
loop_
_entity.id
_entity.type
_entity.pdbx_description
1 polymer ?
#
loop_
_entity_poly.entity_id
_entity_poly.type
_entity_poly.pdbx_seq_one_letter_code
_entity_poly.pdbx_strand_id
1 'polypeptide(L)'
;QGPKGEKGDPGPRGERGETGPMGPPGASDGKSRVVGIRLGNKQTYAPQTDSTTWAVDLDIGAMITGIGGYNDGNKTLIDRVSYRPLQVTFDGSQWRTVSVGEYVSSGASGFEYFPL
;
A
#
# COMPACT_ATOMS: atom_id res chain seq x y z
N GLN A 1 55.76 2.65 -72.59
CA GLN A 1 54.86 2.81 -71.42
C GLN A 1 53.92 1.62 -71.39
N GLY A 2 53.91 0.85 -70.30
CA GLY A 2 52.99 -0.29 -70.14
C GLY A 2 51.66 0.15 -69.51
N PRO A 3 50.55 -0.57 -69.75
CA PRO A 3 49.24 -0.21 -69.21
C PRO A 3 49.25 -0.25 -67.68
N LYS A 4 48.61 0.75 -67.06
CA LYS A 4 48.48 0.85 -65.61
C LYS A 4 47.57 -0.29 -65.12
N GLY A 5 48.08 -1.11 -64.20
CA GLY A 5 47.36 -2.28 -63.68
C GLY A 5 46.01 -1.93 -63.07
N GLU A 6 45.05 -2.85 -63.20
CA GLU A 6 43.68 -2.71 -62.72
C GLU A 6 43.64 -2.48 -61.21
N LYS A 7 42.69 -1.64 -60.78
CA LYS A 7 42.50 -1.32 -59.36
C LYS A 7 41.91 -2.54 -58.66
N GLY A 8 42.60 -3.04 -57.63
CA GLY A 8 42.13 -4.20 -56.85
C GLY A 8 40.75 -3.98 -56.21
N ASP A 9 40.05 -5.08 -55.99
CA ASP A 9 38.68 -5.10 -55.47
C ASP A 9 38.55 -4.45 -54.08
N PRO A 10 37.38 -3.86 -53.74
CA PRO A 10 37.12 -3.34 -52.41
C PRO A 10 37.23 -4.43 -51.32
N GLY A 11 37.85 -4.10 -50.19
CA GLY A 11 37.96 -5.00 -49.04
C GLY A 11 36.60 -5.38 -48.42
N PRO A 12 36.56 -6.44 -47.60
CA PRO A 12 35.33 -6.93 -46.99
C PRO A 12 34.69 -5.90 -46.06
N ARG A 13 33.36 -5.93 -45.96
CA ARG A 13 32.60 -5.06 -45.05
C ARG A 13 32.90 -5.45 -43.59
N GLY A 14 33.21 -4.47 -42.75
CA GLY A 14 33.47 -4.68 -41.32
C GLY A 14 32.29 -5.32 -40.58
N GLU A 15 32.60 -6.02 -39.49
CA GLU A 15 31.60 -6.71 -38.66
C GLU A 15 30.60 -5.74 -38.02
N ARG A 16 29.40 -6.24 -37.72
CA ARG A 16 28.36 -5.48 -37.02
C ARG A 16 28.77 -5.28 -35.57
N GLY A 17 28.75 -4.03 -35.09
CA GLY A 17 29.03 -3.72 -33.69
C GLY A 17 28.06 -4.40 -32.71
N GLU A 18 28.54 -4.64 -31.49
CA GLU A 18 27.76 -5.27 -30.43
C GLU A 18 26.52 -4.45 -30.03
N THR A 19 25.49 -5.13 -29.53
CA THR A 19 24.30 -4.49 -28.96
C THR A 19 24.68 -3.70 -27.70
N GLY A 20 24.24 -2.45 -27.60
CA GLY A 20 24.49 -1.62 -26.42
C GLY A 20 23.88 -2.21 -25.13
N PRO A 21 24.34 -1.77 -23.95
CA PRO A 21 23.82 -2.23 -22.67
C PRO A 21 22.33 -1.92 -22.52
N MET A 22 21.62 -2.75 -21.75
CA MET A 22 20.24 -2.47 -21.36
C MET A 22 20.16 -1.17 -20.56
N GLY A 23 19.16 -0.33 -20.83
CA GLY A 23 18.93 0.91 -20.10
C GLY A 23 18.60 0.65 -18.61
N PRO A 24 18.76 1.66 -17.75
CA PRO A 24 18.43 1.53 -16.33
C PRO A 24 16.93 1.20 -16.13
N PRO A 25 16.56 0.55 -15.02
CA PRO A 25 15.16 0.35 -14.64
C PRO A 25 14.39 1.68 -14.61
N GLY A 26 13.14 1.66 -15.07
CA GLY A 26 12.26 2.84 -15.00
C GLY A 26 12.04 3.28 -13.55
N ALA A 27 12.05 4.59 -13.31
CA ALA A 27 11.79 5.15 -11.98
C ALA A 27 10.37 4.80 -11.50
N SER A 28 10.25 4.42 -10.22
CA SER A 28 8.96 4.25 -9.55
C SER A 28 8.15 5.55 -9.66
N ASP A 29 6.89 5.44 -10.03
CA ASP A 29 5.98 6.53 -10.42
C ASP A 29 5.58 7.51 -9.29
N GLY A 30 6.23 7.45 -8.12
CA GLY A 30 6.00 8.38 -7.00
C GLY A 30 4.60 8.33 -6.40
N LYS A 31 3.77 7.36 -6.80
CA LYS A 31 2.45 7.12 -6.24
C LYS A 31 2.61 6.09 -5.14
N SER A 32 2.38 6.47 -3.89
CA SER A 32 2.28 5.52 -2.77
C SER A 32 1.23 4.47 -3.12
N ARG A 33 1.70 3.26 -3.43
CA ARG A 33 0.82 2.11 -3.59
C ARG A 33 0.74 1.41 -2.24
N VAL A 34 -0.48 1.13 -1.79
CA VAL A 34 -0.68 0.24 -0.64
C VAL A 34 -0.08 -1.12 -1.01
N VAL A 35 0.93 -1.54 -0.25
CA VAL A 35 1.64 -2.82 -0.45
C VAL A 35 0.99 -3.93 0.39
N GLY A 36 0.33 -3.58 1.49
CA GLY A 36 -0.37 -4.57 2.31
C GLY A 36 -1.45 -3.96 3.19
N ILE A 37 -2.47 -4.76 3.48
CA ILE A 37 -3.57 -4.47 4.40
C ILE A 37 -3.74 -5.67 5.34
N ARG A 38 -3.89 -5.44 6.64
CA ARG A 38 -4.15 -6.50 7.62
C ARG A 38 -4.97 -5.99 8.80
N LEU A 39 -5.40 -6.91 9.64
CA LEU A 39 -5.93 -6.60 10.96
C LEU A 39 -4.84 -6.81 12.01
N GLY A 40 -4.73 -5.87 12.94
CA GLY A 40 -3.80 -5.98 14.07
C GLY A 40 -4.31 -6.88 15.19
N ASN A 41 -3.75 -6.67 16.38
CA ASN A 41 -4.09 -7.43 17.57
C ASN A 41 -5.53 -7.17 18.01
N LYS A 42 -6.20 -8.24 18.44
CA LYS A 42 -7.58 -8.18 18.94
C LYS A 42 -7.61 -7.47 20.29
N GLN A 43 -8.46 -6.47 20.39
CA GLN A 43 -8.86 -5.82 21.63
C GLN A 43 -10.29 -6.21 21.96
N THR A 44 -10.61 -6.26 23.26
CA THR A 44 -11.96 -6.57 23.74
C THR A 44 -12.42 -5.45 24.64
N TYR A 45 -13.57 -4.88 24.32
CA TYR A 45 -14.21 -3.80 25.06
C TYR A 45 -15.50 -4.31 25.70
N ALA A 46 -15.70 -3.96 26.97
CA ALA A 46 -16.97 -4.13 27.66
C ALA A 46 -17.85 -2.90 27.34
N PRO A 47 -19.02 -3.07 26.70
CA PRO A 47 -19.91 -1.96 26.40
C PRO A 47 -20.25 -1.15 27.65
N GLN A 48 -20.29 0.17 27.53
CA GLN A 48 -20.82 1.00 28.61
C GLN A 48 -22.34 0.87 28.62
N THR A 49 -22.91 0.56 29.78
CA THR A 49 -24.35 0.51 29.98
C THR A 49 -24.77 1.75 30.77
N ASP A 50 -25.38 2.71 30.08
CA ASP A 50 -26.29 3.62 30.76
C ASP A 50 -27.68 2.96 30.85
N SER A 51 -28.60 3.54 31.62
CA SER A 51 -29.89 2.90 31.95
C SER A 51 -30.82 2.65 30.75
N THR A 52 -30.44 2.97 29.51
CA THR A 52 -31.30 2.71 28.34
C THR A 52 -30.55 2.43 27.03
N THR A 53 -29.24 2.69 26.97
CA THR A 53 -28.43 2.55 25.75
C THR A 53 -27.11 1.85 26.07
N TRP A 54 -26.64 1.05 25.10
CA TRP A 54 -25.25 0.57 25.10
C TRP A 54 -24.47 1.37 24.05
N ALA A 55 -23.33 1.92 24.45
CA ALA A 55 -22.44 2.65 23.56
C ALA A 55 -21.16 1.84 23.32
N VAL A 56 -20.62 1.97 22.11
CA VAL A 56 -19.32 1.40 21.73
C VAL A 56 -18.46 2.51 21.17
N ASP A 57 -17.55 3.00 22.01
CA ASP A 57 -16.53 3.96 21.60
C ASP A 57 -15.27 3.20 21.21
N LEU A 58 -14.85 3.33 19.95
CA LEU A 58 -13.63 2.71 19.42
C LEU A 58 -12.69 3.79 18.90
N ASP A 59 -11.39 3.52 19.03
CA ASP A 59 -10.35 4.35 18.41
C ASP A 59 -10.50 4.37 16.89
N ILE A 60 -10.06 5.46 16.27
CA ILE A 60 -10.03 5.58 14.80
C ILE A 60 -9.21 4.42 14.21
N GLY A 61 -9.73 3.85 13.12
CA GLY A 61 -9.12 2.71 12.44
C GLY A 61 -9.46 1.35 13.07
N ALA A 62 -10.21 1.32 14.17
CA ALA A 62 -10.73 0.07 14.70
C ALA A 62 -11.79 -0.55 13.77
N MET A 63 -11.68 -1.86 13.55
CA MET A 63 -12.69 -2.67 12.87
C MET A 63 -13.30 -3.63 13.88
N ILE A 64 -14.62 -3.63 14.01
CA ILE A 64 -15.33 -4.65 14.81
C ILE A 64 -15.15 -6.01 14.12
N THR A 65 -14.73 -7.00 14.91
CA THR A 65 -14.47 -8.37 14.45
C THR A 65 -15.26 -9.42 15.23
N GLY A 66 -16.02 -9.00 16.22
CA GLY A 66 -16.90 -9.88 16.97
C GLY A 66 -17.83 -9.10 17.90
N ILE A 67 -19.06 -9.58 18.00
CA ILE A 67 -20.07 -9.11 18.94
C ILE A 67 -20.57 -10.35 19.68
N GLY A 68 -20.53 -10.28 21.01
CA GLY A 68 -21.02 -11.32 21.90
C GLY A 68 -22.08 -10.75 22.83
N GLY A 69 -22.99 -11.60 23.24
CA GLY A 69 -24.06 -11.24 24.15
C GLY A 69 -24.66 -12.46 24.82
N TYR A 70 -25.59 -12.20 25.72
CA TYR A 70 -26.37 -13.20 26.43
C TYR A 70 -27.84 -12.77 26.51
N ASN A 71 -28.71 -13.73 26.81
CA ASN A 71 -30.12 -13.44 27.06
C ASN A 71 -30.34 -13.24 28.56
N ASP A 72 -30.98 -12.15 28.92
CA ASP A 72 -31.44 -11.83 30.27
C ASP A 72 -32.97 -11.77 30.27
N GLY A 73 -33.60 -12.91 30.53
CA GLY A 73 -35.04 -13.09 30.38
C GLY A 73 -35.50 -12.81 28.95
N ASN A 74 -36.33 -11.78 28.77
CA ASN A 74 -36.86 -11.37 27.46
C ASN A 74 -35.99 -10.31 26.76
N LYS A 75 -34.79 -10.02 27.30
CA LYS A 75 -33.84 -9.07 26.73
C LYS A 75 -32.65 -9.82 26.15
N THR A 76 -32.15 -9.37 25.00
CA THR A 76 -30.82 -9.75 24.50
C THR A 76 -29.87 -8.61 24.80
N LEU A 77 -28.81 -8.88 25.55
CA LEU A 77 -27.80 -7.91 25.95
C LEU A 77 -26.48 -8.23 25.27
N ILE A 78 -25.80 -7.20 24.75
CA ILE A 78 -24.44 -7.32 24.26
C ILE A 78 -23.51 -7.03 25.43
N ASP A 79 -22.59 -7.96 25.73
CA ASP A 79 -21.67 -7.87 26.86
C ASP A 79 -20.20 -7.80 26.41
N ARG A 80 -19.94 -8.03 25.12
CA ARG A 80 -18.59 -8.09 24.58
C ARG A 80 -18.55 -7.59 23.15
N VAL A 81 -17.68 -6.61 22.92
CA VAL A 81 -17.29 -6.20 21.56
C VAL A 81 -15.80 -6.48 21.39
N SER A 82 -15.44 -7.14 20.29
CA SER A 82 -14.05 -7.36 19.92
C SER A 82 -13.71 -6.59 18.67
N TYR A 83 -12.62 -5.83 18.69
CA TYR A 83 -12.15 -5.06 17.55
C TYR A 83 -10.66 -5.29 17.26
N ARG A 84 -10.23 -4.99 16.05
CA ARG A 84 -8.83 -5.01 15.62
C ARG A 84 -8.54 -3.74 14.83
N PRO A 85 -7.39 -3.07 15.01
CA PRO A 85 -7.04 -1.95 14.16
C PRO A 85 -6.79 -2.43 12.73
N LEU A 86 -7.39 -1.75 11.76
CA LEU A 86 -7.03 -1.89 10.35
C LEU A 86 -5.64 -1.29 10.17
N GLN A 87 -4.73 -2.08 9.63
CA GLN A 87 -3.36 -1.66 9.38
C GLN A 87 -3.01 -1.70 7.90
N VAL A 88 -2.20 -0.74 7.49
CA VAL A 88 -1.70 -0.60 6.13
C VAL A 88 -0.18 -0.48 6.13
N THR A 89 0.45 -0.93 5.04
CA THR A 89 1.87 -0.70 4.75
C THR A 89 2.04 -0.28 3.30
N PHE A 90 3.02 0.58 3.05
CA PHE A 90 3.39 1.09 1.73
C PHE A 90 4.80 0.65 1.31
N ASP A 91 5.58 0.08 2.25
CA ASP A 91 6.94 -0.41 2.05
C ASP A 91 7.07 -1.92 2.35
N GLY A 92 6.01 -2.55 2.87
CA GLY A 92 5.98 -3.95 3.28
C GLY A 92 6.63 -4.22 4.65
N SER A 93 7.29 -3.23 5.25
CA SER A 93 8.11 -3.39 6.46
C SER A 93 7.46 -2.76 7.68
N GLN A 94 6.93 -1.55 7.54
CA GLN A 94 6.29 -0.80 8.61
C GLN A 94 4.78 -0.86 8.47
N TRP A 95 4.12 -1.30 9.54
CA TRP A 95 2.66 -1.38 9.62
C TRP A 95 2.12 -0.32 10.55
N ARG A 96 1.10 0.40 10.10
CA ARG A 96 0.44 1.45 10.88
C ARG A 96 -1.06 1.35 10.82
N THR A 97 -1.72 1.80 11.88
CA THR A 97 -3.19 1.85 11.95
C THR A 97 -3.70 2.95 11.04
N VAL A 98 -4.74 2.65 10.26
CA VAL A 98 -5.40 3.63 9.39
C VAL A 98 -6.05 4.72 10.24
N SER A 99 -5.79 5.99 9.90
CA SER A 99 -6.30 7.15 10.62
C SER A 99 -6.96 8.18 9.71
N VAL A 100 -7.67 9.16 10.27
CA VAL A 100 -8.33 10.24 9.49
C VAL A 100 -7.30 11.31 9.13
N GLY A 101 -7.28 11.74 7.87
CA GLY A 101 -6.39 12.79 7.38
C GLY A 101 -4.96 12.33 7.05
N GLU A 102 -4.70 11.03 7.02
CA GLU A 102 -3.37 10.50 6.76
C GLU A 102 -3.04 10.49 5.27
N TYR A 103 -2.15 11.39 4.85
CA TYR A 103 -1.54 11.38 3.52
C TYR A 103 -0.19 10.67 3.59
N VAL A 104 -0.08 9.49 2.98
CA VAL A 104 1.20 8.80 2.85
C VAL A 104 1.75 9.09 1.46
N SER A 105 2.64 10.07 1.33
CA SER A 105 3.42 10.27 0.09
C SER A 105 4.66 9.37 0.13
N SER A 106 5.04 8.80 -1.01
CA SER A 106 6.21 7.91 -1.13
C SER A 106 7.51 8.72 -1.23
N GLY A 107 7.58 9.89 -0.60
CA GLY A 107 8.79 10.73 -0.57
C GLY A 107 8.90 11.78 -1.68
N ALA A 108 7.80 12.17 -2.35
CA ALA A 108 7.82 13.34 -3.22
C ALA A 108 7.23 14.55 -2.47
N SER A 109 8.06 15.56 -2.20
CA SER A 109 7.64 16.85 -1.66
C SER A 109 6.73 17.56 -2.65
N GLY A 110 5.42 17.57 -2.38
CA GLY A 110 4.44 18.34 -3.12
C GLY A 110 3.06 18.22 -2.47
N PHE A 111 2.58 19.30 -1.85
CA PHE A 111 1.21 19.38 -1.34
C PHE A 111 0.27 19.66 -2.50
N GLU A 112 -0.54 18.69 -2.91
CA GLU A 112 -1.73 18.96 -3.73
C GLU A 112 -2.95 19.03 -2.81
N TYR A 113 -3.44 20.25 -2.62
CA TYR A 113 -4.68 20.55 -1.94
C TYR A 113 -5.83 20.38 -2.94
N PHE A 114 -6.73 19.43 -2.73
CA PHE A 114 -8.01 19.39 -3.43
C PHE A 114 -9.06 20.02 -2.51
N PRO A 115 -9.61 21.21 -2.84
CA PRO A 115 -10.68 21.79 -2.05
C PRO A 115 -11.94 20.91 -2.13
N LEU A 116 -12.68 20.89 -1.02
CA LEU A 116 -13.95 20.19 -0.84
C LEU A 116 -15.00 20.59 -1.88
#